data_AF-A0A7Z3GPG3-F1
#
_entry.id   AF-A0A7Z3GPG3-F1
#
_cell.length_a   1.000
_cell.length_b   1.000
_cell.length_c   1.000
_cell.angle_alpha   90.00
_cell.angle_beta   90.00
_cell.angle_gamma   90.00
#
_symmetry.space_group_name_H-M   'P 1'
#
loop_
_entity.id
_entity.type
_entity.pdbx_description
1 polymer ?
#
loop_
_entity_poly.entity_id
_entity_poly.type
_entity_poly.pdbx_seq_one_letter_code
_entity_poly.pdbx_strand_id
1 'polypeptide(L)'
;MDNKLIKGLIFGVISVASLAAHADEAGQSGKGCGWGNMVFDGQRGLFPHLLATTTNGTSGNATFGLTSGTNGCDASQRITYGGRSIFAMNGMLDNIAENMAQGHGEALDAYAVLLGIPAQDRAHFAQVTQQHFGEIFASKDATGEQVLNNTLAVMSRDQVLAQYAKQPA
;
A
#
# COMPACT_ATOMS: atom_id res chain seq x y z
N MET A 1 6.11 -3.78 49.38
CA MET A 1 5.41 -4.07 48.11
C MET A 1 6.44 -4.69 47.17
N ASP A 2 6.28 -5.98 46.87
CA ASP A 2 7.33 -6.78 46.24
C ASP A 2 7.57 -6.37 44.78
N ASN A 3 8.84 -6.28 44.39
CA ASN A 3 9.25 -5.97 43.00
C ASN A 3 8.66 -6.95 41.95
N LYS A 4 8.19 -8.13 42.38
CA LYS A 4 7.48 -9.08 41.52
C LYS A 4 6.07 -8.63 41.16
N LEU A 5 5.36 -7.97 42.07
CA LEU A 5 4.04 -7.38 41.82
C LEU A 5 4.14 -6.18 40.88
N ILE A 6 5.18 -5.35 41.03
CA ILE A 6 5.44 -4.20 40.14
C ILE A 6 5.80 -4.67 38.72
N LYS A 7 6.65 -5.70 38.58
CA LYS A 7 6.97 -6.29 37.27
C LYS A 7 5.78 -6.98 36.62
N GLY A 8 4.94 -7.66 37.40
CA GLY A 8 3.70 -8.28 36.93
C GLY A 8 2.67 -7.25 36.45
N LEU A 9 2.59 -6.08 37.12
CA LEU A 9 1.70 -5.00 36.71
C LEU A 9 2.15 -4.34 35.41
N ILE A 10 3.46 -4.15 35.20
CA ILE A 10 4.02 -3.58 33.96
C ILE A 10 3.82 -4.54 32.76
N PHE A 11 4.00 -5.85 32.95
CA PHE A 11 3.73 -6.84 31.90
C PHE A 11 2.24 -7.06 31.64
N GLY A 12 1.39 -6.93 32.67
CA GLY A 12 -0.06 -7.05 32.56
C GLY A 12 -0.68 -5.90 31.75
N VAL A 13 -0.19 -4.67 31.90
CA VAL A 13 -0.72 -3.49 31.18
C VAL A 13 -0.41 -3.53 29.67
N ILE A 14 0.67 -4.17 29.25
CA ILE A 14 1.01 -4.31 27.82
C ILE A 14 0.08 -5.33 27.11
N SER A 15 -0.56 -6.23 27.85
CA SER A 15 -1.33 -7.35 27.28
C SER A 15 -2.80 -7.02 26.98
N VAL A 16 -3.31 -5.83 27.34
CA VAL A 16 -4.75 -5.47 27.21
C VAL A 16 -5.02 -4.52 26.02
N ALA A 17 -4.01 -4.11 25.25
CA ALA A 17 -4.19 -3.14 24.15
C ALA A 17 -4.49 -3.75 22.76
N SER A 18 -4.76 -5.06 22.66
CA SER A 18 -4.71 -5.78 21.37
C SER A 18 -6.01 -5.82 20.56
N LEU A 19 -7.03 -4.99 20.87
CA LEU A 19 -8.32 -4.99 20.14
C LEU A 19 -8.75 -3.62 19.61
N ALA A 20 -7.82 -2.68 19.43
CA ALA A 20 -8.09 -1.51 18.60
C ALA A 20 -7.87 -1.92 17.14
N ALA A 21 -8.95 -2.04 16.36
CA ALA A 21 -8.85 -2.11 14.91
C ALA A 21 -8.10 -0.87 14.42
N HIS A 22 -6.82 -1.03 14.09
CA HIS A 22 -6.03 0.01 13.45
C HIS A 22 -6.53 0.14 12.02
N ALA A 23 -7.51 1.01 11.80
CA ALA A 23 -7.77 1.54 10.47
C ALA A 23 -6.56 2.40 10.11
N ASP A 24 -5.58 1.79 9.47
CA ASP A 24 -4.48 2.50 8.84
C ASP A 24 -5.08 3.24 7.63
N GLU A 25 -5.44 4.50 7.83
CA GLU A 25 -5.98 5.34 6.76
C GLU A 25 -4.84 5.83 5.87
N ALA A 26 -4.25 4.90 5.13
CA ALA A 26 -3.30 5.14 4.04
C ALA A 26 -3.95 5.89 2.84
N GLY A 27 -5.08 6.56 3.06
CA GLY A 27 -5.95 7.09 2.01
C GLY A 27 -6.24 8.59 2.05
N GLN A 28 -5.79 9.31 3.09
CA GLN A 28 -5.96 10.77 3.15
C GLN A 28 -4.70 11.49 2.66
N SER A 29 -4.68 11.79 1.35
CA SER A 29 -3.86 12.82 0.67
C SER A 29 -2.50 13.16 1.31
N GLY A 30 -1.67 12.15 1.60
CA GLY A 30 -0.29 12.29 2.08
C GLY A 30 -0.12 12.85 3.50
N LYS A 31 -1.20 13.17 4.22
CA LYS A 31 -1.19 13.62 5.62
C LYS A 31 -2.26 12.82 6.34
N GLY A 32 -1.89 11.67 6.91
CA GLY A 32 -2.86 10.76 7.53
C GLY A 32 -3.79 11.46 8.54
N CYS A 33 -4.95 10.87 8.80
CA CYS A 33 -5.95 11.40 9.73
C CYS A 33 -5.57 11.18 11.21
N GLY A 34 -5.77 12.21 12.05
CA GLY A 34 -5.56 12.14 13.51
C GLY A 34 -4.40 13.00 14.04
N TRP A 35 -4.44 13.34 15.34
CA TRP A 35 -3.45 14.25 15.95
C TRP A 35 -2.04 13.70 15.99
N GLY A 36 -1.85 12.38 15.99
CA GLY A 36 -0.53 11.77 15.87
C GLY A 36 0.15 12.21 14.57
N ASN A 37 -0.59 12.23 13.45
CA ASN A 37 -0.06 12.72 12.19
C ASN A 37 0.24 14.23 12.23
N MET A 38 -0.56 15.02 12.96
CA MET A 38 -0.30 16.45 13.16
C MET A 38 0.92 16.73 14.05
N VAL A 39 1.05 16.02 15.18
CA VAL A 39 2.13 16.19 16.16
C VAL A 39 3.47 15.77 15.58
N PHE A 40 3.47 14.72 14.77
CA PHE A 40 4.66 14.18 14.13
C PHE A 40 4.77 14.59 12.65
N ASP A 41 4.05 15.65 12.21
CA ASP A 41 4.11 16.14 10.83
C ASP A 41 5.55 16.52 10.45
N GLY A 42 5.94 16.19 9.22
CA GLY A 42 7.29 16.40 8.69
C GLY A 42 8.36 15.43 9.22
N GLN A 43 8.06 14.58 10.20
CA GLN A 43 9.00 13.56 10.68
C GLN A 43 9.00 12.32 9.80
N ARG A 44 10.17 11.70 9.62
CA ARG A 44 10.36 10.51 8.76
C ARG A 44 10.95 9.36 9.56
N GLY A 45 10.65 8.14 9.12
CA GLY A 45 11.18 6.91 9.71
C GLY A 45 10.19 6.18 10.62
N LEU A 46 10.58 4.96 11.00
CA LEU A 46 9.73 4.00 11.71
C LEU A 46 9.25 4.52 13.07
N PHE A 47 10.14 5.14 13.86
CA PHE A 47 9.82 5.59 15.21
C PHE A 47 8.74 6.70 15.24
N PRO A 48 8.87 7.80 14.48
CA PRO A 48 7.81 8.80 14.39
C PRO A 48 6.48 8.22 13.89
N HIS A 49 6.51 7.32 12.90
CA HIS A 49 5.30 6.66 12.40
C HIS A 49 4.62 5.80 13.48
N LEU A 50 5.39 4.99 14.23
CA LEU A 50 4.83 4.18 15.32
C LEU A 50 4.25 5.04 16.45
N LEU A 51 4.86 6.17 16.77
CA LEU A 51 4.35 7.09 17.78
C LEU A 51 3.09 7.81 17.30
N ALA A 52 3.04 8.22 16.03
CA ALA A 52 1.85 8.80 15.42
C ALA A 52 0.69 7.80 15.41
N THR A 53 0.91 6.55 14.99
CA THR A 53 -0.12 5.50 14.95
C THR A 53 -0.58 5.12 16.34
N THR A 54 0.33 5.00 17.31
CA THR A 54 -0.01 4.71 18.72
C THR A 54 -0.82 5.85 19.33
N THR A 55 -0.45 7.10 19.04
CA THR A 55 -1.18 8.29 19.51
C THR A 55 -2.58 8.35 18.93
N ASN A 56 -2.73 8.03 17.64
CA ASN A 56 -4.04 7.95 16.99
C ASN A 56 -4.89 6.80 17.56
N GLY A 57 -4.29 5.63 17.75
CA GLY A 57 -4.97 4.43 18.25
C GLY A 57 -5.41 4.51 19.71
N THR A 58 -4.61 5.15 20.57
CA THR A 58 -4.92 5.27 22.01
C THR A 58 -5.93 6.37 22.33
N SER A 59 -6.08 7.37 21.47
CA SER A 59 -6.98 8.51 21.71
C SER A 59 -8.30 8.44 20.95
N GLY A 60 -8.49 7.46 20.04
CA GLY A 60 -9.69 7.36 19.21
C GLY A 60 -9.95 8.61 18.36
N ASN A 61 -8.94 9.47 18.21
CA ASN A 61 -9.06 10.82 17.67
C ASN A 61 -9.32 10.82 16.16
N ALA A 62 -8.97 9.74 15.46
CA ALA A 62 -9.24 9.53 14.05
C ALA A 62 -10.75 9.30 13.85
N THR A 63 -11.38 8.44 14.65
CA THR A 63 -12.83 8.21 14.63
C THR A 63 -13.61 9.47 15.00
N PHE A 64 -13.16 10.18 16.04
CA PHE A 64 -13.74 11.49 16.38
C PHE A 64 -13.54 12.51 15.25
N GLY A 65 -12.35 12.57 14.66
CA GLY A 65 -12.03 13.47 13.54
C GLY A 65 -12.90 13.19 12.32
N LEU A 66 -13.09 11.92 11.94
CA LEU A 66 -13.94 11.50 10.83
C LEU A 66 -15.42 11.83 11.06
N THR A 67 -15.93 11.68 12.29
CA THR A 67 -17.34 11.96 12.61
C THR A 67 -17.64 13.44 12.81
N SER A 68 -16.68 14.21 13.32
CA SER A 68 -16.83 15.65 13.58
C SER A 68 -16.29 16.54 12.45
N GLY A 69 -15.58 15.97 11.47
CA GLY A 69 -14.89 16.72 10.42
C GLY A 69 -13.70 17.56 10.95
N THR A 70 -13.02 17.09 11.99
CA THR A 70 -11.89 17.77 12.63
C THR A 70 -10.59 16.97 12.49
N ASN A 71 -9.48 17.47 13.05
CA ASN A 71 -8.22 16.70 13.20
C ASN A 71 -7.56 16.31 11.87
N GLY A 72 -7.81 17.07 10.80
CA GLY A 72 -7.32 16.78 9.46
C GLY A 72 -7.98 15.57 8.80
N CYS A 73 -9.08 15.06 9.35
CA CYS A 73 -9.81 13.92 8.83
C CYS A 73 -11.00 14.38 7.98
N ASP A 74 -11.12 13.88 6.76
CA ASP A 74 -12.22 14.18 5.86
C ASP A 74 -12.89 12.90 5.36
N ALA A 75 -14.09 12.62 5.90
CA ALA A 75 -14.89 11.45 5.53
C ALA A 75 -15.51 11.53 4.12
N SER A 76 -15.42 12.68 3.44
CA SER A 76 -15.83 12.82 2.03
C SER A 76 -14.76 12.33 1.06
N GLN A 77 -13.51 12.16 1.52
CA GLN A 77 -12.44 11.59 0.72
C GLN A 77 -12.69 10.10 0.47
N ARG A 78 -12.30 9.63 -0.71
CA ARG A 78 -12.35 8.21 -1.04
C ARG A 78 -11.29 7.47 -0.22
N ILE A 79 -11.65 6.34 0.38
CA ILE A 79 -10.68 5.43 0.98
C ILE A 79 -9.77 4.93 -0.16
N THR A 80 -8.50 5.29 -0.09
CA THR A 80 -7.45 4.79 -0.99
C THR A 80 -6.44 3.97 -0.18
N TYR A 81 -5.85 2.97 -0.81
CA TYR A 81 -4.80 2.15 -0.23
C TYR A 81 -3.53 2.44 -1.02
N GLY A 82 -2.56 3.12 -0.39
CA GLY A 82 -1.26 3.42 -1.00
C GLY A 82 -0.41 2.17 -1.25
N GLY A 83 -0.68 1.08 -0.51
CA GLY A 83 -0.05 -0.20 -0.79
C GLY A 83 -0.49 -0.79 -2.13
N ARG A 84 0.41 -1.51 -2.81
CA ARG A 84 0.04 -2.31 -3.97
C ARG A 84 -0.81 -3.49 -3.49
N SER A 85 -2.07 -3.59 -3.92
CA SER A 85 -2.94 -4.71 -3.56
C SER A 85 -2.45 -6.01 -4.22
N ILE A 86 -1.52 -6.70 -3.56
CA ILE A 86 -1.02 -8.02 -3.97
C ILE A 86 -2.17 -9.03 -4.05
N PHE A 87 -3.22 -8.86 -3.24
CA PHE A 87 -4.41 -9.72 -3.24
C PHE A 87 -5.22 -9.63 -4.53
N ALA A 88 -5.40 -8.43 -5.10
CA ALA A 88 -6.09 -8.27 -6.37
C ALA A 88 -5.32 -8.93 -7.52
N MET A 89 -3.99 -8.88 -7.47
CA MET A 89 -3.12 -9.43 -8.50
C MET A 89 -3.06 -10.96 -8.44
N ASN A 90 -2.93 -11.56 -7.25
CA ASN A 90 -2.87 -13.02 -7.09
C ASN A 90 -4.11 -13.75 -7.64
N GLY A 91 -5.29 -13.13 -7.55
CA GLY A 91 -6.53 -13.71 -8.10
C GLY A 91 -6.65 -13.62 -9.63
N MET A 92 -5.77 -12.87 -10.30
CA MET A 92 -5.82 -12.62 -11.74
C MET A 92 -4.52 -12.99 -12.47
N LEU A 93 -3.53 -13.56 -11.79
CA LEU A 93 -2.19 -13.80 -12.36
C LEU A 93 -2.21 -14.60 -13.66
N ASP A 94 -3.01 -15.66 -13.74
CA ASP A 94 -3.12 -16.49 -14.95
C ASP A 94 -3.68 -15.68 -16.13
N ASN A 95 -4.71 -14.87 -15.90
CA ASN A 95 -5.30 -14.00 -16.91
C ASN A 95 -4.34 -12.86 -17.31
N ILE A 96 -3.60 -12.30 -16.34
CA ILE A 96 -2.55 -11.31 -16.59
C ILE A 96 -1.47 -11.95 -17.46
N ALA A 97 -1.04 -13.17 -17.16
CA ALA A 97 -0.04 -13.88 -17.93
C ALA A 97 -0.51 -14.10 -19.38
N GLU A 98 -1.72 -14.61 -19.56
CA GLU A 98 -2.30 -14.85 -20.88
C GLU A 98 -2.42 -13.55 -21.68
N ASN A 99 -3.01 -12.51 -21.11
CA ASN A 99 -3.24 -11.23 -21.80
C ASN A 99 -1.91 -10.49 -22.09
N MET A 100 -0.93 -10.60 -21.18
CA MET A 100 0.42 -10.07 -21.41
C MET A 100 1.13 -10.80 -22.55
N ALA A 101 1.01 -12.13 -22.63
CA ALA A 101 1.55 -12.90 -23.75
C ALA A 101 0.87 -12.56 -25.09
N GLN A 102 -0.45 -12.30 -25.07
CA GLN A 102 -1.21 -11.84 -26.23
C GLN A 102 -0.92 -10.37 -26.60
N GLY A 103 -0.44 -9.57 -25.65
CA GLY A 103 -0.18 -8.13 -25.83
C GLY A 103 -1.44 -7.26 -25.73
N HIS A 104 -2.57 -7.83 -25.30
CA HIS A 104 -3.83 -7.13 -25.09
C HIS A 104 -4.75 -7.92 -24.16
N GLY A 105 -5.71 -7.23 -23.53
CA GLY A 105 -6.82 -7.88 -22.81
C GLY A 105 -7.15 -7.18 -21.49
N GLU A 106 -8.34 -7.47 -20.97
CA GLU A 106 -8.92 -6.78 -19.81
C GLU A 106 -8.09 -6.94 -18.54
N ALA A 107 -7.47 -8.11 -18.33
CA ALA A 107 -6.63 -8.35 -17.15
C ALA A 107 -5.32 -7.56 -17.22
N LEU A 108 -4.73 -7.42 -18.43
CA LEU A 108 -3.55 -6.60 -18.66
C LEU A 108 -3.86 -5.11 -18.47
N ASP A 109 -5.01 -4.64 -18.97
CA ASP A 109 -5.47 -3.26 -18.78
C ASP A 109 -5.75 -2.95 -17.30
N ALA A 110 -6.42 -3.87 -16.59
CA ALA A 110 -6.65 -3.73 -15.16
C ALA A 110 -5.33 -3.71 -14.39
N TYR A 111 -4.35 -4.52 -14.80
CA TYR A 111 -3.03 -4.50 -14.20
C TYR A 111 -2.31 -3.17 -14.43
N ALA A 112 -2.38 -2.60 -15.63
CA ALA A 112 -1.84 -1.28 -15.93
C ALA A 112 -2.49 -0.18 -15.07
N VAL A 113 -3.81 -0.25 -14.85
CA VAL A 113 -4.53 0.66 -13.95
C VAL A 113 -4.01 0.55 -12.51
N LEU A 114 -3.82 -0.67 -12.00
CA LEU A 114 -3.29 -0.90 -10.65
C LEU A 114 -1.87 -0.34 -10.49
N LEU A 115 -1.08 -0.32 -11.56
CA LEU A 115 0.26 0.25 -11.60
C LEU A 115 0.26 1.78 -11.81
N GLY A 116 -0.91 2.41 -11.90
CA GLY A 116 -1.03 3.86 -12.09
C GLY A 116 -0.70 4.34 -13.51
N ILE A 117 -0.72 3.43 -14.50
CA ILE A 117 -0.38 3.76 -15.89
C ILE A 117 -1.57 4.47 -16.57
N PRO A 118 -1.38 5.70 -17.04
CA PRO A 118 -2.44 6.47 -17.68
C PRO A 118 -2.76 5.91 -19.06
N ALA A 119 -3.99 6.16 -19.54
CA ALA A 119 -4.52 5.50 -20.74
C ALA A 119 -3.64 5.65 -21.99
N GLN A 120 -2.98 6.80 -22.17
CA GLN A 120 -2.12 7.05 -23.33
C GLN A 120 -0.87 6.15 -23.39
N ASP A 121 -0.40 5.64 -22.25
CA ASP A 121 0.83 4.85 -22.15
C ASP A 121 0.56 3.34 -22.03
N ARG A 122 -0.71 2.91 -21.98
CA ARG A 122 -1.09 1.50 -21.80
C ARG A 122 -0.75 0.61 -22.99
N ALA A 123 -0.89 1.13 -24.21
CA ALA A 123 -0.50 0.39 -25.40
C ALA A 123 1.01 0.10 -25.41
N HIS A 124 1.82 1.08 -24.99
CA HIS A 124 3.27 0.90 -24.84
C HIS A 124 3.60 -0.07 -23.70
N PHE A 125 2.91 0.05 -22.56
CA PHE A 125 3.03 -0.93 -21.47
C PHE A 125 2.74 -2.36 -21.91
N ALA A 126 1.66 -2.58 -22.66
CA ALA A 126 1.28 -3.90 -23.17
C ALA A 126 2.36 -4.47 -24.11
N GLN A 127 2.90 -3.64 -25.01
CA GLN A 127 3.97 -4.05 -25.90
C GLN A 127 5.26 -4.41 -25.15
N VAL A 128 5.70 -3.57 -24.21
CA VAL A 128 6.91 -3.79 -23.42
C VAL A 128 6.78 -5.05 -22.57
N THR A 129 5.65 -5.23 -21.89
CA THR A 129 5.42 -6.39 -21.04
C THR A 129 5.26 -7.68 -21.84
N GLN A 130 4.66 -7.63 -23.04
CA GLN A 130 4.64 -8.76 -23.98
C GLN A 130 6.06 -9.13 -24.44
N GLN A 131 6.87 -8.15 -24.85
CA GLN A 131 8.23 -8.37 -25.32
C GLN A 131 9.12 -8.99 -24.23
N HIS A 132 8.91 -8.58 -22.98
CA HIS A 132 9.64 -9.07 -21.80
C HIS A 132 8.87 -10.15 -21.03
N PHE A 133 7.87 -10.80 -21.63
CA PHE A 133 7.01 -11.76 -20.94
C PHE A 133 7.81 -12.86 -20.23
N GLY A 134 8.83 -13.41 -20.90
CA GLY A 134 9.70 -14.45 -20.31
C GLY A 134 10.60 -13.96 -19.18
N GLU A 135 10.89 -12.65 -19.09
CA GLU A 135 11.59 -12.05 -17.94
C GLU A 135 10.62 -11.81 -16.78
N ILE A 136 9.38 -11.42 -17.08
CA ILE A 136 8.33 -11.15 -16.10
C ILE A 136 7.84 -12.45 -15.45
N PHE A 137 7.52 -13.45 -16.27
CA PHE A 137 7.09 -14.80 -15.87
C PHE A 137 8.24 -15.82 -16.01
N ALA A 138 9.34 -15.57 -15.31
CA ALA A 138 10.56 -16.38 -15.38
C ALA A 138 10.40 -17.84 -14.90
N SER A 139 9.34 -18.14 -14.12
CA SER A 139 8.99 -19.49 -13.71
C SER A 139 7.48 -19.71 -13.73
N LYS A 140 7.08 -20.97 -13.93
CA LYS A 140 5.68 -21.42 -13.89
C LYS A 140 5.01 -21.27 -12.52
N ASP A 141 5.82 -21.16 -11.46
CA ASP A 141 5.38 -21.06 -10.07
C ASP A 141 5.64 -19.64 -9.51
N ALA A 142 5.77 -18.64 -10.41
CA ALA A 142 6.05 -17.27 -10.02
C ALA A 142 4.90 -16.70 -9.16
N THR A 143 5.24 -16.17 -8.00
CA THR A 143 4.25 -15.50 -7.15
C THR A 143 3.89 -14.13 -7.73
N GLY A 144 2.73 -13.58 -7.35
CA GLY A 144 2.35 -12.25 -7.79
C GLY A 144 3.39 -11.20 -7.42
N GLU A 145 3.99 -11.31 -6.25
CA GLU A 145 5.09 -10.43 -5.83
C GLU A 145 6.30 -10.50 -6.77
N GLN A 146 6.69 -11.72 -7.19
CA GLN A 146 7.78 -11.90 -8.15
C GLN A 146 7.44 -11.30 -9.51
N VAL A 147 6.23 -11.57 -10.03
CA VAL A 147 5.75 -11.02 -11.30
C VAL A 147 5.73 -9.49 -11.26
N LEU A 148 5.28 -8.90 -10.15
CA LEU A 148 5.28 -7.46 -9.96
C LEU A 148 6.69 -6.87 -9.91
N ASN A 149 7.59 -7.48 -9.14
CA ASN A 149 8.97 -7.03 -9.05
C ASN A 149 9.67 -7.09 -10.41
N ASN A 150 9.45 -8.16 -11.17
CA ASN A 150 10.00 -8.30 -12.52
C ASN A 150 9.39 -7.28 -13.49
N THR A 151 8.07 -7.06 -13.43
CA THR A 151 7.39 -6.03 -14.23
C THR A 151 7.97 -4.65 -13.95
N LEU A 152 8.15 -4.29 -12.67
CA LEU A 152 8.75 -3.03 -12.27
C LEU A 152 10.21 -2.90 -12.73
N ALA A 153 10.98 -3.99 -12.68
CA ALA A 153 12.35 -4.01 -13.18
C ALA A 153 12.40 -3.74 -14.69
N VAL A 154 11.51 -4.36 -15.48
CA VAL A 154 11.38 -4.10 -16.92
C VAL A 154 10.98 -2.64 -17.16
N MET A 155 9.92 -2.16 -16.50
CA MET A 155 9.46 -0.77 -16.64
C MET A 155 10.53 0.25 -16.28
N SER A 156 11.36 -0.02 -15.26
CA SER A 156 12.41 0.91 -14.81
C SER A 156 13.49 1.19 -15.86
N ARG A 157 13.64 0.29 -16.84
CA ARG A 157 14.61 0.39 -17.94
C ARG A 157 14.01 1.01 -19.20
N ASP A 158 12.69 1.15 -19.26
CA ASP A 158 11.97 1.73 -20.39
C ASP A 158 11.87 3.26 -20.26
N GLN A 159 12.03 3.98 -21.38
CA GLN A 159 12.10 5.45 -21.38
C GLN A 159 10.76 6.11 -21.00
N VAL A 160 9.64 5.47 -21.31
CA VAL A 160 8.28 5.99 -21.05
C VAL A 160 7.76 5.48 -19.71
N LEU A 161 8.01 4.21 -19.38
CA LEU A 161 7.41 3.55 -18.21
C LEU A 161 8.21 3.73 -16.91
N ALA A 162 9.49 4.13 -16.98
CA ALA A 162 10.33 4.27 -15.80
C ALA A 162 9.80 5.27 -14.75
N GLN A 163 8.99 6.24 -15.19
CA GLN A 163 8.32 7.19 -14.29
C GLN A 163 7.27 6.52 -13.40
N TYR A 164 6.60 5.46 -13.88
CA TYR A 164 5.59 4.70 -13.13
C TYR A 164 6.22 3.61 -12.25
N ALA A 165 7.41 3.14 -12.62
CA ALA A 165 8.16 2.16 -11.84
C ALA A 165 8.64 2.71 -10.47
N LYS A 166 8.69 4.03 -10.32
CA LYS A 166 9.22 4.74 -9.15
C LYS A 166 8.16 5.27 -8.19
N GLN A 167 6.87 5.09 -8.46
CA GLN A 167 5.84 5.59 -7.56
C GLN A 167 5.91 4.84 -6.22
N PRO A 168 6.25 5.56 -5.12
CA PRO A 168 6.24 4.97 -3.79
C PRO A 168 4.80 4.71 -3.37
N ALA A 169 4.67 3.75 -2.46
CA ALA A 169 3.46 3.45 -1.71
C ALA A 169 2.81 4.70 -1.10
#